data_AF-A0A1Q6A396-F1
#
_entry.id   AF-A0A1Q6A396-F1
#
_cell.length_a   1.000
_cell.length_b   1.000
_cell.length_c   1.000
_cell.angle_alpha   90.00
_cell.angle_beta   90.00
_cell.angle_gamma   90.00
#
_symmetry.space_group_name_H-M   'P 1'
#
loop_
_entity.id
_entity.type
_entity.pdbx_description
1 polymer ?
#
loop_
_entity_poly.entity_id
_entity_poly.type
_entity_poly.pdbx_seq_one_letter_code
_entity_poly.pdbx_strand_id
1 'polypeptide(L)'
;MALYKSALFQTPQLIQYRLNDDEIGIYKIPSINEVFVSNKWDTIPISSDNSSKIVFYEILPARGPGGKQLELIDLNIEDSRNSNSLYNLIEKLESYGIKIQKETRYDD
;
A
#
# COMPACT_ATOMS: atom_id res chain seq x y z
N MET A 1 -13.94 -22.31 -4.72
CA MET A 1 -12.54 -22.19 -5.16
C MET A 1 -11.95 -21.02 -4.40
N ALA A 2 -11.15 -21.27 -3.37
CA ALA A 2 -10.54 -20.19 -2.59
C ALA A 2 -9.21 -19.81 -3.26
N LEU A 3 -9.15 -18.62 -3.89
CA LEU A 3 -7.89 -18.05 -4.33
C LEU A 3 -7.14 -17.59 -3.07
N TYR A 4 -6.21 -18.42 -2.59
CA TYR A 4 -5.19 -17.96 -1.66
C TYR A 4 -4.24 -17.05 -2.44
N LYS A 5 -4.47 -15.73 -2.42
CA LYS A 5 -3.40 -14.78 -2.74
C LYS A 5 -2.38 -14.88 -1.61
N SER A 6 -1.11 -15.10 -1.94
CA SER A 6 -0.07 -15.54 -1.02
C SER A 6 0.21 -14.62 0.17
N ALA A 7 -0.21 -13.35 0.13
CA ALA A 7 0.03 -12.39 1.20
C ALA A 7 -1.18 -11.54 1.63
N LEU A 8 -2.38 -11.70 1.03
CA LEU A 8 -3.57 -10.96 1.46
C LEU A 8 -4.34 -11.75 2.52
N PHE A 9 -4.32 -11.24 3.74
CA PHE A 9 -5.12 -11.73 4.85
C PHE A 9 -6.40 -10.91 4.97
N GLN A 10 -7.46 -11.48 5.52
CA GLN A 10 -8.66 -10.69 5.81
C GLN A 10 -8.35 -9.62 6.87
N THR A 11 -8.81 -8.39 6.65
CA THR A 11 -8.65 -7.31 7.62
C THR A 11 -9.34 -7.65 8.94
N PRO A 12 -8.65 -7.54 10.10
CA PRO A 12 -9.27 -7.77 11.40
C PRO A 12 -10.50 -6.87 11.58
N GLN A 13 -11.59 -7.44 12.11
CA GLN A 13 -12.87 -6.72 12.26
C GLN A 13 -12.71 -5.36 12.95
N LEU A 14 -11.87 -5.28 13.99
CA LEU A 14 -11.60 -4.03 14.70
C LEU A 14 -11.05 -2.91 13.79
N ILE A 15 -10.22 -3.27 12.82
CA ILE A 15 -9.66 -2.34 11.83
C ILE A 15 -10.67 -2.08 10.72
N GLN A 16 -11.34 -3.12 10.23
CA GLN A 16 -12.37 -3.02 9.20
C GLN A 16 -13.50 -2.04 9.57
N TYR A 17 -13.96 -2.03 10.83
CA TYR A 17 -14.99 -1.09 11.29
C TYR A 17 -14.51 0.37 11.39
N ARG A 18 -13.20 0.61 11.36
CA ARG A 18 -12.59 1.94 11.42
C ARG A 18 -12.22 2.49 10.05
N LEU A 19 -12.31 1.68 9.00
CA LEU A 19 -11.94 2.05 7.64
C LEU A 19 -13.18 2.20 6.75
N ASN A 20 -13.22 3.30 6.01
CA ASN A 20 -14.08 3.44 4.85
C ASN A 20 -13.54 2.64 3.65
N ASP A 21 -14.34 2.51 2.59
CA ASP A 21 -13.99 1.69 1.41
C ASP A 21 -12.75 2.22 0.66
N ASP A 22 -12.47 3.52 0.80
CA ASP A 22 -11.39 4.27 0.18
C ASP A 22 -10.23 4.62 1.14
N GLU A 23 -10.24 4.06 2.36
CA GLU A 23 -9.23 4.34 3.37
C GLU A 23 -8.20 3.21 3.52
N ILE A 24 -6.98 3.62 3.84
CA ILE A 24 -5.86 2.72 4.13
C ILE A 24 -5.42 2.91 5.59
N GLY A 25 -5.46 1.82 6.35
CA GLY A 25 -4.92 1.75 7.69
C GLY A 25 -3.46 1.28 7.70
N ILE A 26 -2.62 1.93 8.49
CA ILE A 26 -1.29 1.44 8.85
C ILE A 26 -1.20 1.30 10.36
N TYR A 27 -0.72 0.16 10.84
CA TYR A 27 -0.42 -0.06 12.25
C TYR A 27 0.79 -0.98 12.42
N LYS A 28 1.45 -0.90 13.58
CA LYS A 28 2.57 -1.77 13.96
C LYS A 28 2.17 -2.57 15.18
N ILE A 29 2.46 -3.87 15.19
CA ILE A 29 2.25 -4.73 16.37
C ILE A 29 3.59 -4.86 17.11
N PRO A 30 3.75 -4.27 18.31
CA PRO A 30 5.04 -4.24 19.00
C PRO A 30 5.58 -5.63 19.36
N SER A 31 4.70 -6.60 19.65
CA SER A 31 5.10 -7.94 20.10
C SER A 31 5.79 -8.77 19.03
N ILE A 32 5.51 -8.50 17.75
CA ILE A 32 6.12 -9.19 16.60
C ILE A 32 6.96 -8.27 15.71
N ASN A 33 7.03 -6.97 16.05
CA ASN A 33 7.78 -5.95 15.33
C ASN A 33 7.42 -5.84 13.82
N GLU A 34 6.21 -6.22 13.44
CA GLU A 34 5.73 -6.14 12.04
C GLU A 34 4.77 -4.96 11.85
N VAL A 35 4.88 -4.34 10.68
CA VAL A 35 3.96 -3.30 10.20
C VAL A 35 2.89 -3.98 9.35
N PHE A 36 1.66 -3.53 9.46
CA PHE A 36 0.55 -4.01 8.67
C PHE A 36 -0.07 -2.85 7.92
N VAL A 37 -0.37 -3.09 6.65
CA VAL A 37 -1.16 -2.18 5.82
C VAL A 37 -2.47 -2.87 5.50
N SER A 38 -3.58 -2.16 5.67
CA SER A 38 -4.92 -2.71 5.47
C SER A 38 -5.78 -1.74 4.66
N ASN A 39 -6.49 -2.24 3.67
CA ASN A 39 -7.73 -1.61 3.24
C ASN A 39 -8.87 -2.18 4.11
N LYS A 40 -10.13 -1.97 3.72
CA LYS A 40 -11.27 -2.49 4.49
C LYS A 40 -11.41 -4.03 4.48
N TRP A 41 -10.85 -4.70 3.48
CA TRP A 41 -11.08 -6.12 3.20
C TRP A 41 -9.82 -6.97 3.39
N ASP A 42 -8.69 -6.43 2.97
CA ASP A 42 -7.40 -7.08 2.88
C ASP A 42 -6.35 -6.36 3.74
N THR A 43 -5.52 -7.17 4.38
CA THR A 43 -4.38 -6.76 5.19
C THR A 43 -3.14 -7.52 4.73
N ILE A 44 -2.03 -6.80 4.65
CA ILE A 44 -0.72 -7.35 4.34
C ILE A 44 0.28 -7.02 5.45
N PRO A 45 1.11 -7.98 5.88
CA PRO A 45 2.29 -7.69 6.68
C PRO A 45 3.39 -7.11 5.79
N ILE A 46 4.00 -6.03 6.24
CA ILE A 46 5.15 -5.40 5.62
C ILE A 46 6.32 -5.45 6.60
N SER A 47 7.41 -6.05 6.13
CA SER A 47 8.70 -6.07 6.80
C SER A 47 9.74 -5.34 5.94
N SER A 48 10.84 -4.94 6.57
CA SER A 48 11.97 -4.33 5.86
C SER A 48 12.57 -5.26 4.78
N ASP A 49 12.43 -6.58 4.96
CA ASP A 49 12.88 -7.60 4.02
C ASP A 49 12.03 -7.64 2.73
N ASN A 50 10.79 -7.15 2.80
CA ASN A 50 9.88 -7.05 1.65
C ASN A 50 10.11 -5.79 0.81
N SER A 51 11.11 -4.96 1.11
CA SER A 51 11.39 -3.71 0.40
C SER A 51 11.59 -3.86 -1.12
N SER A 52 11.98 -5.06 -1.59
CA SER A 52 12.07 -5.36 -3.03
C SER A 52 10.73 -5.52 -3.74
N LYS A 53 9.64 -5.71 -2.98
CA LYS A 53 8.26 -5.92 -3.45
C LYS A 53 7.38 -4.71 -3.22
N ILE A 54 7.96 -3.57 -2.87
CA ILE A 54 7.25 -2.34 -2.59
C ILE A 54 7.72 -1.28 -3.56
N VAL A 55 6.86 -0.98 -4.54
CA VAL A 55 7.20 -0.06 -5.62
C VAL A 55 6.14 1.02 -5.71
N PHE A 56 6.58 2.26 -5.61
CA PHE A 56 5.80 3.44 -5.90
C PHE A 56 6.04 3.85 -7.35
N TYR A 57 4.95 3.91 -8.11
CA TYR A 57 4.92 4.36 -9.49
C TYR A 57 4.35 5.77 -9.58
N GLU A 58 5.13 6.67 -10.16
CA GLU A 58 4.61 7.92 -10.71
C GLU A 58 4.21 7.65 -12.18
N ILE A 59 2.91 7.62 -12.46
CA ILE A 59 2.37 7.31 -13.79
C ILE A 59 2.21 8.62 -14.55
N LEU A 60 3.10 8.81 -15.52
CA LEU A 60 3.07 9.94 -16.44
C LEU A 60 2.01 9.70 -17.53
N PRO A 61 1.14 10.69 -17.81
CA PRO A 61 0.10 10.51 -18.82
C PRO A 61 0.67 10.51 -20.24
N ALA A 62 0.22 9.55 -21.07
CA ALA A 62 0.34 9.69 -22.53
C ALA A 62 -0.74 10.62 -23.11
N ARG A 63 -1.99 10.53 -22.60
CA ARG A 63 -3.09 11.48 -22.84
C ARG A 63 -4.01 11.50 -21.61
N GLY A 64 -4.25 12.65 -21.00
CA GLY A 64 -5.08 12.78 -19.79
C GLY A 64 -4.29 13.15 -18.52
N PRO A 65 -4.87 12.97 -17.31
CA PRO A 65 -4.29 13.51 -16.09
C PRO A 65 -3.11 12.71 -15.49
N GLY A 66 -2.96 11.41 -15.77
CA GLY A 66 -1.95 10.54 -15.13
C GLY A 66 -2.33 10.16 -13.69
N GLY A 67 -1.42 9.56 -12.92
CA GLY A 67 -1.75 9.07 -11.58
C GLY A 67 -0.55 8.65 -10.73
N LYS A 68 -0.84 8.17 -9.52
CA LYS A 68 0.14 7.58 -8.62
C LYS A 68 -0.34 6.20 -8.23
N GLN A 69 0.56 5.23 -8.17
CA GLN A 69 0.24 3.88 -7.74
C GLN A 69 1.30 3.40 -6.76
N LEU A 70 0.88 2.68 -5.75
CA LEU A 70 1.75 1.99 -4.81
C LEU A 70 1.41 0.50 -4.85
N GLU A 71 2.36 -0.30 -5.30
CA GLU A 71 2.30 -1.75 -5.24
C GLU A 71 2.95 -2.20 -3.93
N LEU A 72 2.17 -2.81 -3.04
CA LEU A 72 2.60 -3.37 -1.77
C LEU A 72 2.39 -4.88 -1.81
N ILE A 73 3.39 -5.63 -2.27
CA ILE A 73 3.33 -7.09 -2.39
C ILE A 73 2.16 -7.50 -3.32
N ASP A 74 0.98 -7.79 -2.76
CA ASP A 74 -0.23 -8.22 -3.47
C ASP A 74 -1.35 -7.16 -3.44
N LEU A 75 -1.13 -6.02 -2.75
CA LEU A 75 -2.08 -4.92 -2.62
C LEU A 75 -1.65 -3.74 -3.50
N ASN A 76 -2.50 -3.37 -4.46
CA ASN A 76 -2.30 -2.18 -5.29
C ASN A 76 -3.18 -1.05 -4.78
N ILE A 77 -2.58 0.10 -4.55
CA ILE A 77 -3.26 1.32 -4.10
C ILE A 77 -3.03 2.38 -5.17
N GLU A 78 -4.11 2.87 -5.75
CA GLU A 78 -4.08 3.94 -6.73
C GLU A 78 -4.57 5.24 -6.11
N ASP A 79 -3.96 6.33 -6.53
CA ASP A 79 -4.34 7.67 -6.09
C ASP A 79 -4.32 8.64 -7.28
N SER A 80 -5.21 9.61 -7.18
CA SER A 80 -5.31 10.69 -8.16
C SER A 80 -4.06 11.58 -8.11
N ARG A 81 -3.68 12.17 -9.24
CA ARG A 81 -2.45 12.98 -9.38
C ARG A 81 -2.27 14.07 -8.31
N ASN A 82 -3.36 14.71 -7.91
CA ASN A 82 -3.33 15.88 -7.01
C ASN A 82 -3.45 15.51 -5.53
N SER A 83 -3.68 14.23 -5.22
CA SER A 83 -3.72 13.77 -3.85
C SER A 83 -2.31 13.48 -3.35
N ASN A 84 -2.05 13.89 -2.12
CA ASN A 84 -0.81 13.62 -1.39
C ASN A 84 -0.93 12.41 -0.47
N SER A 85 -2.09 11.71 -0.50
CA SER A 85 -2.36 10.59 0.40
C SER A 85 -1.35 9.46 0.25
N LEU A 86 -0.99 9.08 -0.99
CA LEU A 86 0.06 8.09 -1.21
C LEU A 86 1.45 8.55 -0.75
N TYR A 87 1.79 9.84 -0.88
CA TYR A 87 3.07 10.34 -0.37
C TYR A 87 3.11 10.27 1.16
N ASN A 88 2.04 10.69 1.83
CA ASN A 88 1.92 10.59 3.28
C ASN A 88 2.01 9.14 3.77
N LEU A 89 1.41 8.21 3.01
CA LEU A 89 1.48 6.78 3.26
C LEU A 89 2.94 6.27 3.15
N ILE A 90 3.66 6.67 2.09
CA ILE A 90 5.06 6.33 1.84
C ILE A 90 5.95 6.85 2.97
N GLU A 91 5.84 8.14 3.32
CA GLU A 91 6.62 8.73 4.41
C GLU A 91 6.39 8.00 5.74
N LYS A 92 5.14 7.59 6.00
CA LYS A 92 4.81 6.83 7.20
C LYS A 92 5.42 5.42 7.18
N LEU A 93 5.42 4.73 6.04
CA LEU A 93 6.09 3.43 5.89
C LEU A 93 7.61 3.57 6.04
N GLU A 94 8.22 4.59 5.43
CA GLU A 94 9.65 4.90 5.57
C GLU A 94 10.02 5.21 7.03
N SER A 95 9.13 5.89 7.79
CA SER A 95 9.31 6.13 9.23
C SER A 95 9.35 4.83 10.07
N TYR A 96 8.77 3.74 9.56
CA TYR A 96 8.88 2.41 10.17
C TYR A 96 10.11 1.62 9.69
N GLY A 97 10.98 2.21 8.87
CA GLY A 97 12.18 1.56 8.34
C GLY A 97 11.91 0.68 7.12
N ILE A 98 10.78 0.87 6.44
CA ILE A 98 10.44 0.17 5.19
C ILE A 98 11.00 0.98 4.03
N LYS A 99 11.84 0.36 3.20
CA LYS A 99 12.35 1.00 1.98
C LYS A 99 11.37 0.80 0.84
N ILE A 100 11.10 1.88 0.11
CA ILE A 100 10.16 1.91 -1.02
C ILE A 100 10.95 2.27 -2.28
N GLN A 101 10.81 1.45 -3.31
CA GLN A 101 11.39 1.76 -4.62
C GLN A 101 10.51 2.79 -5.32
N LYS A 102 11.11 3.79 -5.96
CA LYS A 102 10.39 4.84 -6.69
C LYS A 102 10.73 4.70 -8.16
N GLU A 103 9.71 4.50 -8.98
CA GLU A 103 9.83 4.33 -10.42
C GLU A 103 8.86 5.28 -11.14
N THR A 104 9.21 5.65 -12.36
CA THR A 104 8.34 6.43 -13.25
C THR A 104 7.91 5.54 -14.40
N ARG A 105 6.61 5.44 -14.65
CA ARG A 105 6.05 4.72 -15.80
C ARG A 105 5.24 5.66 -16.69
N TYR A 106 5.13 5.30 -17.96
CA TYR A 106 4.20 5.95 -18.89
C TYR A 106 2.94 5.11 -18.97
N ASP A 107 1.79 5.78 -19.02
CA ASP A 107 0.49 5.17 -19.34
C ASP A 107 0.51 4.78 -20.83
N ASP A 108 0.54 3.49 -21.15
CA ASP A 108 0.63 2.95 -22.53
C ASP A 108 -0.77 2.70 -23.13
#